data_AF-A0A158D0D9-F1
#
_entry.id   AF-A0A158D0D9-F1
#
_cell.length_a   1.000
_cell.length_b   1.000
_cell.length_c   1.000
_cell.angle_alpha   90.00
_cell.angle_beta   90.00
_cell.angle_gamma   90.00
#
_symmetry.space_group_name_H-M   'P 1'
#
loop_
_entity.id
_entity.type
_entity.pdbx_description
1 polymer ?
#
loop_
_entity_poly.entity_id
_entity_poly.type
_entity_poly.pdbx_seq_one_letter_code
_entity_poly.pdbx_strand_id
1 'polypeptide(L)'
;MSIMEFANGLIGHPAYKRSRVAIFFDNDHGLLEEPTRWMMAVAKRKSRSIETSRNYAHILARYFDWLDNAGYGCVAWQSIDEDIFDAYLVHLGQPREDGSTIAYDTALHYAYRIYDFYSWAKKNGYEHSLEVDRDEIEHRLDANQHLLGHIKPSVSVEKLNFNLPTGRPALHHRELDRLVAQSDYEAALPLFDDLVYAIIATIIRITAVRPKDLLQLPYRGKAVNVDFVPYDEGEAPPDLGRRSLHYEFASKGKVRSIEFPGKLWQAICAAYIPLRRQRAELYRDRTGISPPNSVLFLNEAGYAVTYQMLYREFAKIPSLAAKALDAKFKGRRFTACMLRHSCATYFVYEALKQKGRLGQHFVYDAALDEELRKLMGHNDIKTTLEYYVHLVNRFVHDDLLVDLKRAQVDSCLSALLEHHD
;
A
#
# COMPACT_ATOMS: atom_id res chain seq x y z
N MET A 1 7.17 30.62 -0.18
CA MET A 1 6.29 29.55 -0.65
C MET A 1 6.60 29.22 -2.12
N SER A 2 7.39 28.17 -2.32
CA SER A 2 7.68 27.67 -3.65
C SER A 2 6.41 27.16 -4.30
N ILE A 3 6.19 27.50 -5.57
CA ILE A 3 5.00 27.08 -6.31
C ILE A 3 5.39 25.86 -7.16
N MET A 4 4.67 24.76 -7.00
CA MET A 4 4.90 23.53 -7.78
C MET A 4 3.71 23.26 -8.72
N GLU A 5 3.98 23.21 -10.02
CA GLU A 5 2.98 22.87 -11.03
C GLU A 5 3.37 21.58 -11.78
N PHE A 6 2.38 20.80 -12.24
CA PHE A 6 2.65 19.66 -13.11
C PHE A 6 2.31 20.01 -14.56
N ALA A 7 3.33 20.04 -15.43
CA ALA A 7 3.15 20.38 -16.84
C ALA A 7 3.55 19.23 -17.78
N ASN A 8 3.10 19.33 -19.03
CA ASN A 8 3.36 18.33 -20.07
C ASN A 8 4.56 18.66 -20.96
N GLY A 9 5.45 19.61 -20.61
CA GLY A 9 6.63 19.98 -21.42
C GLY A 9 6.35 20.46 -22.85
N LEU A 10 5.09 20.42 -23.30
CA LEU A 10 4.51 20.90 -24.55
C LEU A 10 3.10 21.37 -24.20
N ILE A 11 2.85 22.65 -24.42
CA ILE A 11 1.57 23.30 -24.21
C ILE A 11 0.55 22.65 -25.17
N GLY A 12 -0.49 22.02 -24.63
CA GLY A 12 -1.83 21.96 -25.26
C GLY A 12 -2.13 20.93 -26.37
N HIS A 13 -1.82 19.62 -26.24
CA HIS A 13 -2.42 18.60 -27.13
C HIS A 13 -3.44 17.68 -26.40
N PRO A 14 -4.72 17.62 -26.82
CA PRO A 14 -5.78 16.84 -26.15
C PRO A 14 -5.51 15.33 -26.04
N ALA A 15 -4.68 14.78 -26.94
CA ALA A 15 -4.34 13.35 -26.96
C ALA A 15 -3.26 12.94 -25.93
N TYR A 16 -2.62 13.89 -25.23
CA TYR A 16 -1.55 13.60 -24.27
C TYR A 16 -1.90 14.10 -22.85
N LYS A 17 -2.78 13.39 -22.15
CA LYS A 17 -2.98 13.55 -20.70
C LYS A 17 -1.92 12.76 -19.92
N ARG A 18 -0.69 13.27 -19.80
CA ARG A 18 0.33 12.70 -18.89
C ARG A 18 1.13 13.79 -18.17
N SER A 19 0.54 14.30 -17.08
CA SER A 19 1.14 15.22 -16.09
C SER A 19 2.29 14.55 -15.32
N ARG A 20 3.46 14.37 -15.95
CA ARG A 20 4.56 13.55 -15.40
C ARG A 20 5.72 14.36 -14.79
N VAL A 21 5.85 15.63 -15.16
CA VAL A 21 6.99 16.46 -14.79
C VAL A 21 6.49 17.58 -13.89
N ALA A 22 7.06 17.66 -12.70
CA ALA A 22 6.87 18.82 -11.83
C ALA A 22 7.82 19.94 -12.28
N ILE A 23 7.29 21.14 -12.34
CA ILE A 23 8.00 22.40 -12.56
C ILE A 23 7.92 23.16 -11.23
N PHE A 24 9.05 23.70 -10.79
CA PHE A 24 9.13 24.46 -9.56
C PHE A 24 9.37 25.93 -9.87
N PHE A 25 8.68 26.79 -9.15
CA PHE A 25 8.83 28.23 -9.21
C PHE A 25 9.08 28.77 -7.81
N ASP A 26 9.74 29.92 -7.73
CA ASP A 26 9.81 30.73 -6.51
C ASP A 26 8.51 31.53 -6.29
N ASN A 27 8.51 32.39 -5.26
CA ASN A 27 7.38 33.23 -4.90
C ASN A 27 7.01 34.27 -5.98
N ASP A 28 7.99 34.68 -6.78
CA ASP A 28 7.85 35.67 -7.84
C ASP A 28 7.56 35.02 -9.20
N HIS A 29 7.21 33.72 -9.19
CA HIS A 29 7.00 32.89 -10.38
C HIS A 29 8.27 32.74 -11.26
N GLY A 30 9.44 33.00 -10.70
CA GLY A 30 10.73 32.69 -11.29
C GLY A 30 10.93 31.18 -11.34
N LEU A 31 11.33 30.66 -12.51
CA LEU A 31 11.53 29.23 -12.71
C LEU A 31 12.77 28.75 -11.95
N LEU A 32 12.61 27.76 -11.07
CA LEU A 32 13.73 27.02 -10.48
C LEU A 32 14.18 25.95 -11.49
N GLU A 33 15.15 26.32 -12.33
CA GLU A 33 15.59 25.51 -13.47
C GLU A 33 16.17 24.15 -13.06
N GLU A 34 17.11 24.10 -12.11
CA GLU A 34 17.81 22.88 -11.74
C GLU A 34 16.90 21.85 -11.05
N PRO A 35 16.04 22.25 -10.08
CA PRO A 35 15.02 21.35 -9.54
C PRO A 35 14.07 20.79 -10.60
N THR A 36 13.66 21.64 -11.56
CA THR A 36 12.82 21.22 -12.68
C THR A 36 13.55 20.22 -13.59
N ARG A 37 14.82 20.47 -13.91
CA ARG A 37 15.67 19.56 -14.70
C ARG A 37 15.90 18.23 -13.99
N TRP A 38 16.06 18.22 -12.67
CA TRP A 38 16.12 16.98 -11.88
C TRP A 38 14.83 16.16 -12.02
N MET A 39 13.67 16.81 -11.89
CA MET A 39 12.39 16.12 -12.05
C MET A 39 12.17 15.59 -13.47
N MET A 40 12.65 16.30 -14.49
CA MET A 40 12.70 15.77 -15.86
C MET A 40 13.59 14.53 -15.96
N ALA A 41 14.76 14.54 -15.32
CA ALA A 41 15.67 13.38 -15.28
C ALA A 41 15.05 12.18 -14.53
N VAL A 42 14.35 12.43 -13.42
CA VAL A 42 13.60 11.42 -12.66
C VAL A 42 12.48 10.82 -13.52
N ALA A 43 11.71 11.66 -14.22
CA ALA A 43 10.60 11.23 -15.08
C ALA A 43 11.06 10.47 -16.34
N LYS A 44 12.26 10.77 -16.86
CA LYS A 44 12.86 10.06 -18.00
C LYS A 44 13.27 8.62 -17.67
N ARG A 45 13.51 8.29 -16.40
CA ARG A 45 13.81 6.90 -15.98
C ARG A 45 12.53 6.05 -16.12
N LYS A 46 12.46 5.29 -17.23
CA LYS A 46 11.31 4.43 -17.63
C LYS A 46 10.84 3.43 -16.55
N SER A 47 11.62 3.19 -15.49
CA SER A 47 11.29 2.28 -14.39
C SER A 47 10.41 2.87 -13.27
N ARG A 48 10.13 4.18 -13.25
CA ARG A 48 9.39 4.83 -12.16
C ARG A 48 7.93 5.14 -12.54
N SER A 49 7.01 4.87 -11.62
CA SER A 49 5.58 5.20 -11.80
C SER A 49 5.35 6.71 -11.70
N ILE A 50 4.20 7.18 -12.19
CA ILE A 50 3.82 8.61 -12.09
C ILE A 50 3.73 9.04 -10.62
N GLU A 51 3.24 8.16 -9.76
CA GLU A 51 3.15 8.38 -8.31
C GLU A 51 4.53 8.51 -7.66
N THR A 52 5.54 7.78 -8.14
CA THR A 52 6.92 7.95 -7.65
C THR A 52 7.46 9.33 -8.02
N SER A 53 7.25 9.77 -9.27
CA SER A 53 7.64 11.12 -9.71
C SER A 53 6.94 12.18 -8.87
N ARG A 54 5.61 12.05 -8.68
CA ARG A 54 4.83 12.96 -7.83
C ARG A 54 5.35 13.01 -6.40
N ASN A 55 5.56 11.85 -5.77
CA ASN A 55 6.06 11.79 -4.39
C ASN A 55 7.39 12.54 -4.26
N TYR A 56 8.32 12.35 -5.20
CA TYR A 56 9.62 13.00 -5.14
C TYR A 56 9.50 14.52 -5.34
N ALA A 57 8.60 14.95 -6.24
CA ALA A 57 8.29 16.35 -6.42
C ALA A 57 7.71 16.99 -5.14
N HIS A 58 6.74 16.32 -4.50
CA HIS A 58 6.15 16.79 -3.25
C HIS A 58 7.16 16.87 -2.09
N ILE A 59 8.12 15.93 -2.03
CA ILE A 59 9.17 15.96 -1.01
C ILE A 59 10.09 17.17 -1.24
N LEU A 60 10.51 17.41 -2.49
CA LEU A 60 11.38 18.55 -2.80
C LEU A 60 10.65 19.88 -2.62
N ALA A 61 9.39 19.99 -3.04
CA ALA A 61 8.57 21.18 -2.81
C ALA A 61 8.42 21.49 -1.30
N ARG A 62 8.15 20.49 -0.47
CA ARG A 62 8.08 20.67 0.98
C ARG A 62 9.40 21.18 1.57
N TYR A 63 10.52 20.69 1.07
CA TYR A 63 11.83 21.16 1.51
C TYR A 63 12.08 22.62 1.10
N PHE A 64 11.73 23.00 -0.13
CA PHE A 64 11.83 24.38 -0.59
C PHE A 64 10.89 25.34 0.14
N ASP A 65 9.67 24.92 0.44
CA ASP A 65 8.76 25.67 1.29
C ASP A 65 9.33 25.89 2.69
N TRP A 66 9.99 24.86 3.24
CA TRP A 66 10.69 25.00 4.52
C TRP A 66 11.85 25.99 4.44
N LEU A 67 12.67 25.95 3.38
CA LEU A 67 13.77 26.91 3.17
C LEU A 67 13.27 28.35 3.11
N ASP A 68 12.18 28.59 2.38
CA ASP A 68 11.56 29.91 2.30
C ASP A 68 11.06 30.36 3.68
N ASN A 69 10.33 29.50 4.39
CA ASN A 69 9.75 29.84 5.70
C ASN A 69 10.82 30.04 6.80
N ALA A 70 11.94 29.34 6.70
CA ALA A 70 13.08 29.50 7.61
C ALA A 70 13.97 30.70 7.26
N GLY A 71 13.68 31.40 6.15
CA GLY A 71 14.42 32.59 5.72
C GLY A 71 15.69 32.33 4.91
N TYR A 72 15.96 31.07 4.55
CA TYR A 72 17.10 30.70 3.69
C TYR A 72 16.81 30.94 2.20
N GLY A 73 15.54 30.75 1.79
CA GLY A 73 15.10 30.93 0.42
C GLY A 73 15.41 29.73 -0.48
N CYS A 74 14.41 29.25 -1.21
CA CYS A 74 14.53 28.11 -2.14
C CYS A 74 15.43 28.40 -3.36
N VAL A 75 15.53 29.67 -3.77
CA VAL A 75 16.41 30.10 -4.87
C VAL A 75 17.89 29.91 -4.51
N ALA A 76 18.23 30.02 -3.23
CA ALA A 76 19.60 29.86 -2.72
C ALA A 76 19.97 28.39 -2.42
N TRP A 77 19.31 27.41 -3.07
CA TRP A 77 19.52 25.99 -2.81
C TRP A 77 21.00 25.55 -2.95
N GLN A 78 21.79 26.21 -3.80
CA GLN A 78 23.22 25.92 -3.98
C GLN A 78 24.04 26.26 -2.73
N SER A 79 23.61 27.26 -1.96
CA SER A 79 24.31 27.74 -0.76
C SER A 79 23.90 27.00 0.51
N ILE A 80 23.04 25.99 0.41
CA ILE A 80 22.67 25.16 1.56
C ILE A 80 23.86 24.27 1.91
N ASP A 81 24.33 24.42 3.14
CA ASP A 81 25.36 23.61 3.76
C ASP A 81 24.75 22.52 4.66
N GLU A 82 25.63 21.78 5.32
CA GLU A 82 25.25 20.71 6.24
C GLU A 82 24.45 21.20 7.46
N ASP A 83 24.76 22.39 7.98
CA ASP A 83 24.09 22.95 9.17
C ASP A 83 22.63 23.29 8.85
N ILE A 84 22.37 23.91 7.69
CA ILE A 84 21.01 24.21 7.24
C ILE A 84 20.24 22.90 6.95
N PHE A 85 20.92 21.91 6.36
CA PHE A 85 20.29 20.61 6.13
C PHE A 85 19.98 19.88 7.43
N ASP A 86 20.83 19.97 8.45
CA ASP A 86 20.58 19.41 9.78
C ASP A 86 19.40 20.08 10.48
N ALA A 87 19.28 21.40 10.36
CA ALA A 87 18.09 22.12 10.81
C ALA A 87 16.81 21.58 10.16
N TYR A 88 16.85 21.18 8.88
CA TYR A 88 15.72 20.52 8.23
C TYR A 88 15.45 19.11 8.78
N LEU A 89 16.49 18.32 9.03
CA LEU A 89 16.33 16.99 9.65
C LEU A 89 15.71 17.09 11.05
N VAL A 90 16.12 18.09 11.84
CA VAL A 90 15.51 18.41 13.13
C VAL A 90 14.04 18.79 12.95
N HIS A 91 13.72 19.64 11.96
CA HIS A 91 12.34 20.02 11.64
C HIS A 91 11.46 18.80 11.30
N LEU A 92 11.98 17.81 10.56
CA LEU A 92 11.25 16.57 10.28
C LEU A 92 10.95 15.74 11.55
N GLY A 93 11.81 15.83 12.56
CA GLY A 93 11.66 15.15 13.84
C GLY A 93 10.73 15.89 14.83
N GLN A 94 10.44 17.17 14.61
CA GLN A 94 9.60 17.95 15.52
C GLN A 94 8.12 17.46 15.48
N PRO A 95 7.43 17.45 16.63
CA PRO A 95 5.99 17.24 16.65
C PRO A 95 5.28 18.33 15.85
N ARG A 96 4.28 17.94 15.07
CA ARG A 96 3.37 18.86 14.40
C ARG A 96 2.42 19.49 15.43
N GLU A 97 1.68 20.51 15.00
CA GLU A 97 0.69 21.20 15.83
C GLU A 97 -0.38 20.26 16.43
N ASP A 98 -0.66 19.14 15.76
CA ASP A 98 -1.57 18.08 16.23
C ASP A 98 -0.91 17.08 17.20
N GLY A 99 0.35 17.31 17.59
CA GLY A 99 1.15 16.43 18.45
C GLY A 99 1.68 15.18 17.75
N SER A 100 1.41 14.99 16.45
CA SER A 100 1.92 13.84 15.69
C SER A 100 3.36 14.08 15.22
N THR A 101 4.16 13.00 15.20
CA THR A 101 5.54 13.04 14.68
C THR A 101 5.65 12.19 13.42
N ILE A 102 6.51 12.62 12.48
CA ILE A 102 6.80 11.84 11.27
C ILE A 102 7.50 10.53 11.68
N ALA A 103 7.08 9.41 11.09
CA ALA A 103 7.75 8.12 11.32
C ALA A 103 9.18 8.15 10.77
N TYR A 104 10.12 7.51 11.47
CA TYR A 104 11.55 7.47 11.11
C TYR A 104 11.78 7.12 9.63
N ASP A 105 11.22 6.01 9.15
CA ASP A 105 11.36 5.57 7.75
C ASP A 105 10.89 6.64 6.75
N THR A 106 9.88 7.43 7.13
CA THR A 106 9.37 8.53 6.29
C THR A 106 10.31 9.73 6.29
N ALA A 107 10.86 10.09 7.45
CA ALA A 107 11.86 11.16 7.57
C ALA A 107 13.15 10.80 6.80
N LEU A 108 13.63 9.58 6.97
CA LEU A 108 14.78 9.05 6.24
C LEU A 108 14.53 9.02 4.73
N HIS A 109 13.33 8.59 4.31
CA HIS A 109 12.95 8.64 2.91
C HIS A 109 13.02 10.07 2.35
N TYR A 110 12.54 11.06 3.09
CA TYR A 110 12.56 12.46 2.65
C TYR A 110 14.00 12.98 2.52
N ALA A 111 14.83 12.79 3.54
CA ALA A 111 16.23 13.17 3.54
C ALA A 111 16.98 12.56 2.34
N TYR A 112 16.76 11.27 2.08
CA TYR A 112 17.33 10.58 0.92
C TYR A 112 16.87 11.11 -0.43
N ARG A 113 15.66 11.66 -0.56
CA ARG A 113 15.24 12.26 -1.84
C ARG A 113 15.90 13.61 -2.07
N ILE A 114 16.13 14.38 -1.01
CA ILE A 114 16.83 15.66 -1.08
C ILE A 114 18.31 15.42 -1.38
N TYR A 115 18.94 14.46 -0.70
CA TYR A 115 20.28 13.99 -1.03
C TYR A 115 20.39 13.55 -2.51
N ASP A 116 19.42 12.79 -3.02
CA ASP A 116 19.41 12.36 -4.42
C ASP A 116 19.30 13.54 -5.42
N PHE A 117 18.74 14.69 -5.00
CA PHE A 117 18.74 15.93 -5.78
C PHE A 117 20.14 16.55 -5.82
N TYR A 118 20.77 16.79 -4.66
CA TYR A 118 22.13 17.35 -4.58
C TYR A 118 23.17 16.44 -5.25
N SER A 119 23.09 15.13 -5.03
CA SER A 119 23.97 14.16 -5.70
C SER A 119 23.80 14.18 -7.22
N TRP A 120 22.57 14.37 -7.72
CA TRP A 120 22.33 14.60 -9.14
C TRP A 120 22.91 15.95 -9.60
N ALA A 121 22.77 17.01 -8.81
CA ALA A 121 23.29 18.34 -9.12
C ALA A 121 24.82 18.29 -9.31
N LYS A 122 25.55 17.73 -8.33
CA LYS A 122 27.00 17.48 -8.41
C LYS A 122 27.39 16.70 -9.67
N LYS A 123 26.67 15.61 -9.97
CA LYS A 123 26.94 14.77 -11.15
C LYS A 123 26.72 15.49 -12.48
N ASN A 124 25.86 16.52 -12.53
CA ASN A 124 25.58 17.30 -13.73
C ASN A 124 26.39 18.62 -13.77
N GLY A 125 27.36 18.79 -12.88
CA GLY A 125 28.27 19.94 -12.88
C GLY A 125 27.72 21.20 -12.20
N TYR A 126 26.67 21.07 -11.39
CA TYR A 126 26.20 22.18 -10.57
C TYR A 126 26.95 22.18 -9.23
N GLU A 127 27.59 23.30 -8.91
CA GLU A 127 28.26 23.50 -7.62
C GLU A 127 27.22 23.75 -6.52
N HIS A 128 27.47 23.20 -5.33
CA HIS A 128 26.66 23.41 -4.13
C HIS A 128 27.48 23.11 -2.86
N SER A 129 27.01 23.62 -1.72
CA SER A 129 27.71 23.53 -0.43
C SER A 129 27.38 22.27 0.40
N LEU A 130 26.33 21.52 0.06
CA LEU A 130 25.94 20.34 0.83
C LEU A 130 26.87 19.13 0.59
N GLU A 131 27.71 18.79 1.56
CA GLU A 131 28.66 17.66 1.51
C GLU A 131 28.32 16.54 2.50
N VAL A 132 27.09 16.03 2.44
CA VAL A 132 26.63 14.92 3.29
C VAL A 132 26.58 13.60 2.51
N ASP A 133 26.81 12.46 3.17
CA ASP A 133 26.53 11.13 2.61
C ASP A 133 25.30 10.44 3.24
N ARG A 134 24.94 9.25 2.75
CA ARG A 134 23.72 8.56 3.22
C ARG A 134 23.85 7.99 4.63
N ASP A 135 25.03 7.47 4.99
CA ASP A 135 25.24 6.87 6.29
C ASP A 135 25.21 7.99 7.34
N GLU A 136 25.81 9.14 7.03
CA GLU A 136 25.76 10.33 7.86
C GLU A 136 24.34 10.84 8.09
N ILE A 137 23.48 10.85 7.07
CA ILE A 137 22.06 11.20 7.21
C ILE A 137 21.34 10.28 8.21
N GLU A 138 21.58 8.97 8.15
CA GLU A 138 20.99 8.01 9.10
C GLU A 138 21.41 8.31 10.54
N HIS A 139 22.70 8.51 10.77
CA HIS A 139 23.24 8.81 12.10
C HIS A 139 22.67 10.13 12.66
N ARG A 140 22.59 11.18 11.84
CA ARG A 140 22.06 12.48 12.24
C ARG A 140 20.56 12.42 12.56
N LEU A 141 19.77 11.66 11.78
CA LEU A 141 18.35 11.44 12.07
C LEU A 141 18.13 10.64 13.36
N ASP A 142 18.92 9.59 13.59
CA ASP A 142 18.87 8.79 14.82
C ASP A 142 19.17 9.65 16.05
N ALA A 143 20.26 10.42 16.00
CA ALA A 143 20.67 11.31 17.10
C ALA A 143 19.56 12.31 17.48
N ASN A 144 18.90 12.90 16.48
CA ASN A 144 17.84 13.90 16.68
C ASN A 144 16.53 13.30 17.22
N GLN A 145 16.18 12.06 16.84
CA GLN A 145 15.03 11.37 17.44
C GLN A 145 15.27 10.97 18.89
N HIS A 146 16.50 10.61 19.26
CA HIS A 146 16.83 10.26 20.65
C HIS A 146 16.85 11.48 21.58
N LEU A 147 17.29 12.66 21.10
CA LEU A 147 17.32 13.91 21.88
C LEU A 147 15.93 14.44 22.25
N LEU A 148 14.94 14.30 21.34
CA LEU A 148 13.55 14.69 21.60
C LEU A 148 12.84 13.79 22.62
N GLY A 149 13.37 12.58 22.89
CA GLY A 149 12.91 11.73 23.98
C GLY A 149 13.33 12.19 25.39
N HIS A 150 14.28 13.13 25.48
CA HIS A 150 14.88 13.59 26.74
C HIS A 150 14.45 14.99 27.18
N ILE A 151 13.57 15.68 26.44
CA ILE A 151 12.97 16.94 26.90
C ILE A 151 12.02 16.61 28.06
N LYS A 152 12.52 16.80 29.28
CA LYS A 152 11.75 16.68 30.52
C LYS A 152 10.50 17.57 30.40
N PRO A 153 9.27 17.03 30.49
CA PRO A 153 8.11 17.89 30.71
C PRO A 153 8.32 18.64 32.02
N SER A 154 8.08 19.94 32.01
CA SER A 154 8.26 20.87 33.14
C SER A 154 7.27 20.66 34.30
N VAL A 155 6.75 19.46 34.46
CA VAL A 155 5.80 19.08 35.51
C VAL A 155 6.37 17.86 36.24
N SER A 156 6.83 18.06 37.47
CA SER A 156 7.26 16.98 38.36
C SER A 156 6.03 16.19 38.82
N VAL A 157 5.70 15.12 38.11
CA VAL A 157 4.78 14.10 38.63
C VAL A 157 5.61 13.18 39.53
N GLU A 158 5.20 13.06 40.80
CA GLU A 158 5.77 12.08 41.73
C GLU A 158 5.79 10.70 41.06
N LYS A 159 6.99 10.13 40.93
CA LYS A 159 7.18 8.78 40.39
C LYS A 159 6.65 7.77 41.40
N LEU A 160 5.37 7.44 41.28
CA LEU A 160 4.86 6.16 41.75
C LEU A 160 5.53 5.06 40.91
N ASN A 161 6.22 4.13 41.58
CA ASN A 161 6.93 2.99 40.99
C ASN A 161 5.97 1.98 40.34
N PHE A 162 5.32 2.37 39.26
CA PHE A 162 4.76 1.45 38.29
C PHE A 162 5.63 1.52 37.03
N ASN A 163 6.06 0.36 36.55
CA ASN A 163 6.64 0.22 35.22
C ASN A 163 5.57 0.61 34.18
N LEU A 164 5.43 1.90 33.93
CA LEU A 164 4.62 2.42 32.84
C LEU A 164 5.43 2.29 31.54
N PRO A 165 4.86 1.69 30.48
CA PRO A 165 5.55 1.53 29.21
C PRO A 165 5.80 2.89 28.59
N THR A 166 7.06 3.21 28.36
CA THR A 166 7.50 4.35 27.55
C THR A 166 6.95 4.21 26.13
N GLY A 167 5.84 4.90 25.83
CA GLY A 167 5.49 5.56 24.56
C GLY A 167 5.56 4.81 23.21
N ARG A 168 6.05 3.58 23.15
CA ARG A 168 5.98 2.72 21.97
C ARG A 168 4.82 1.77 22.22
N PRO A 169 3.81 1.68 21.32
CA PRO A 169 2.91 0.55 21.35
C PRO A 169 3.79 -0.70 21.39
N ALA A 170 3.64 -1.55 22.40
CA ALA A 170 4.37 -2.80 22.49
C ALA A 170 4.41 -3.43 21.08
N LEU A 171 5.58 -3.85 20.59
CA LEU A 171 5.79 -4.36 19.22
C LEU A 171 4.62 -5.25 18.73
N HIS A 172 4.07 -6.05 19.65
CA HIS A 172 2.83 -6.81 19.56
C HIS A 172 1.61 -6.08 18.96
N HIS A 173 1.28 -4.85 19.40
CA HIS A 173 0.15 -4.08 18.87
C HIS A 173 0.36 -3.62 17.42
N ARG A 174 1.59 -3.26 17.04
CA ARG A 174 1.91 -2.85 15.65
C ARG A 174 1.86 -4.02 14.68
N GLU A 175 2.04 -5.25 15.15
CA GLU A 175 2.02 -6.47 14.35
C GLU A 175 0.61 -7.08 14.27
N LEU A 176 -0.20 -6.97 15.33
CA LEU A 176 -1.64 -7.25 15.29
C LEU A 176 -2.35 -6.40 14.22
N ASP A 177 -1.98 -5.12 14.11
CA ASP A 177 -2.51 -4.21 13.08
C ASP A 177 -2.06 -4.56 11.64
N ARG A 178 -1.33 -5.68 11.43
CA ARG A 178 -0.91 -6.14 10.09
C ARG A 178 -1.73 -7.30 9.55
N LEU A 179 -2.51 -7.98 10.38
CA LEU A 179 -3.32 -9.13 9.99
C LEU A 179 -4.79 -8.90 10.30
N VAL A 180 -5.65 -9.57 9.53
CA VAL A 180 -7.07 -9.66 9.80
C VAL A 180 -7.36 -11.09 10.27
N ALA A 181 -7.89 -11.22 11.49
CA ALA A 181 -8.36 -12.51 12.01
C ALA A 181 -9.54 -13.03 11.18
N GLN A 182 -9.79 -14.34 11.21
CA GLN A 182 -10.89 -14.93 10.45
C GLN A 182 -12.26 -14.39 10.91
N SER A 183 -12.45 -14.28 12.23
CA SER A 183 -13.64 -13.69 12.85
C SER A 183 -13.86 -12.22 12.46
N ASP A 184 -12.79 -11.42 12.45
CA ASP A 184 -12.82 -10.02 11.99
C ASP A 184 -13.12 -9.92 10.49
N TYR A 185 -12.61 -10.84 9.68
CA TYR A 185 -12.89 -10.89 8.26
C TYR A 185 -14.37 -11.19 7.98
N GLU A 186 -14.92 -12.23 8.62
CA GLU A 186 -16.33 -12.60 8.51
C GLU A 186 -17.24 -11.46 8.99
N ALA A 187 -16.91 -10.81 10.12
CA ALA A 187 -17.66 -9.66 10.62
C ALA A 187 -17.56 -8.43 9.71
N ALA A 188 -16.50 -8.31 8.89
CA ALA A 188 -16.31 -7.18 7.98
C ALA A 188 -17.09 -7.30 6.67
N LEU A 189 -17.30 -8.52 6.15
CA LEU A 189 -17.99 -8.73 4.86
C LEU A 189 -19.39 -8.06 4.79
N PRO A 190 -20.29 -8.25 5.77
CA PRO A 190 -21.63 -7.63 5.71
C PRO A 190 -21.62 -6.12 5.99
N LEU A 191 -20.48 -5.55 6.43
CA LEU A 191 -20.34 -4.12 6.69
C LEU A 191 -19.97 -3.32 5.43
N PHE A 192 -19.69 -3.98 4.31
CA PHE A 192 -19.51 -3.28 3.04
C PHE A 192 -20.86 -2.83 2.50
N ASP A 193 -21.02 -1.51 2.31
CA ASP A 193 -22.22 -0.92 1.69
C ASP A 193 -22.47 -1.48 0.26
N ASP A 194 -21.41 -1.86 -0.44
CA ASP A 194 -21.46 -2.39 -1.81
C ASP A 194 -20.69 -3.72 -1.93
N LEU A 195 -21.40 -4.77 -2.35
CA LEU A 195 -20.93 -6.14 -2.55
C LEU A 195 -19.60 -6.23 -3.34
N VAL A 196 -19.33 -5.32 -4.28
CA VAL A 196 -18.09 -5.36 -5.06
C VAL A 196 -16.84 -5.30 -4.16
N TYR A 197 -16.91 -4.59 -3.03
CA TYR A 197 -15.78 -4.45 -2.12
C TYR A 197 -15.59 -5.70 -1.25
N ALA A 198 -16.68 -6.37 -0.87
CA ALA A 198 -16.63 -7.69 -0.24
C ALA A 198 -16.01 -8.74 -1.19
N ILE A 199 -16.43 -8.76 -2.46
CA ILE A 199 -15.83 -9.62 -3.50
C ILE A 199 -14.32 -9.35 -3.63
N ILE A 200 -13.92 -8.07 -3.72
CA ILE A 200 -12.50 -7.69 -3.80
C ILE A 200 -11.74 -8.13 -2.55
N ALA A 201 -12.31 -7.97 -1.35
CA ALA A 201 -11.72 -8.43 -0.09
C ALA A 201 -11.46 -9.95 -0.12
N THR A 202 -12.46 -10.73 -0.53
CA THR A 202 -12.38 -12.18 -0.68
C THR A 202 -11.28 -12.61 -1.64
N ILE A 203 -11.19 -11.98 -2.81
CA ILE A 203 -10.16 -12.31 -3.79
C ILE A 203 -8.77 -12.05 -3.22
N ILE A 204 -8.54 -10.91 -2.57
CA ILE A 204 -7.23 -10.55 -2.00
C ILE A 204 -6.86 -11.53 -0.87
N ARG A 205 -7.83 -11.90 -0.04
CA ARG A 205 -7.64 -12.84 1.08
C ARG A 205 -7.24 -14.24 0.59
N ILE A 206 -7.76 -14.70 -0.54
CA ILE A 206 -7.48 -16.03 -1.10
C ILE A 206 -6.21 -16.04 -1.96
N THR A 207 -6.00 -15.01 -2.78
CA THR A 207 -4.96 -15.03 -3.83
C THR A 207 -3.71 -14.23 -3.49
N ALA A 208 -3.74 -13.46 -2.40
CA ALA A 208 -2.73 -12.46 -2.05
C ALA A 208 -2.44 -11.40 -3.12
N VAL A 209 -3.23 -11.29 -4.21
CA VAL A 209 -2.96 -10.30 -5.28
C VAL A 209 -2.99 -8.88 -4.72
N ARG A 210 -2.09 -8.01 -5.19
CA ARG A 210 -2.09 -6.61 -4.72
C ARG A 210 -3.37 -5.93 -5.17
N PRO A 211 -3.94 -5.01 -4.39
CA PRO A 211 -5.22 -4.42 -4.77
C PRO A 211 -5.19 -3.68 -6.12
N LYS A 212 -4.10 -2.97 -6.42
CA LYS A 212 -3.91 -2.33 -7.74
C LYS A 212 -3.77 -3.32 -8.89
N ASP A 213 -3.17 -4.47 -8.62
CA ASP A 213 -2.96 -5.53 -9.60
C ASP A 213 -4.29 -6.25 -9.87
N LEU A 214 -5.13 -6.42 -8.84
CA LEU A 214 -6.45 -7.03 -8.94
C LEU A 214 -7.45 -6.19 -9.75
N LEU A 215 -7.39 -4.85 -9.69
CA LEU A 215 -8.28 -3.98 -10.50
C LEU A 215 -8.10 -4.14 -12.02
N GLN A 216 -7.10 -4.90 -12.49
CA GLN A 216 -6.89 -5.25 -13.89
C GLN A 216 -7.62 -6.56 -14.31
N LEU A 217 -8.29 -7.25 -13.36
CA LEU A 217 -9.00 -8.49 -13.63
C LEU A 217 -10.13 -8.21 -14.65
N PRO A 218 -10.17 -8.93 -15.79
CA PRO A 218 -11.11 -8.62 -16.85
C PRO A 218 -12.51 -9.15 -16.55
N TYR A 219 -13.53 -8.43 -17.03
CA TYR A 219 -14.89 -8.96 -17.14
C TYR A 219 -14.96 -10.08 -18.18
N ARG A 220 -14.30 -9.87 -19.34
CA ARG A 220 -14.13 -10.89 -20.37
C ARG A 220 -12.67 -10.88 -20.84
N GLY A 221 -12.02 -12.00 -20.60
CA GLY A 221 -10.65 -12.30 -20.97
C GLY A 221 -10.34 -12.17 -22.46
N LYS A 222 -9.07 -11.88 -22.77
CA LYS A 222 -8.48 -11.97 -24.11
C LYS A 222 -7.04 -12.46 -24.01
N ALA A 223 -6.54 -13.05 -25.09
CA ALA A 223 -5.16 -13.54 -25.21
C ALA A 223 -4.78 -14.43 -24.00
N VAL A 224 -3.74 -14.05 -23.26
CA VAL A 224 -3.24 -14.78 -22.07
C VAL A 224 -4.27 -14.93 -20.95
N ASN A 225 -5.27 -14.05 -20.88
CA ASN A 225 -6.32 -14.09 -19.86
C ASN A 225 -7.64 -14.67 -20.39
N VAL A 226 -7.62 -15.48 -21.45
CA VAL A 226 -8.83 -15.98 -22.15
C VAL A 226 -9.76 -16.79 -21.25
N ASP A 227 -9.24 -17.41 -20.18
CA ASP A 227 -9.99 -18.27 -19.27
C ASP A 227 -11.06 -17.53 -18.45
N PHE A 228 -10.99 -16.20 -18.38
CA PHE A 228 -11.98 -15.36 -17.69
C PHE A 228 -13.21 -15.12 -18.57
N VAL A 229 -14.13 -16.07 -18.52
CA VAL A 229 -15.44 -15.99 -19.17
C VAL A 229 -16.52 -15.74 -18.12
N PRO A 230 -17.36 -14.69 -18.26
CA PRO A 230 -18.46 -14.45 -17.34
C PRO A 230 -19.60 -15.42 -17.65
N TYR A 231 -19.89 -16.33 -16.73
CA TYR A 231 -20.97 -17.31 -16.86
C TYR A 231 -22.24 -16.84 -16.16
N ASP A 232 -23.39 -17.25 -16.69
CA ASP A 232 -24.67 -17.12 -16.00
C ASP A 232 -24.87 -18.25 -15.00
N GLU A 233 -25.88 -18.10 -14.15
CA GLU A 233 -26.25 -19.13 -13.21
C GLU A 233 -26.58 -20.44 -13.95
N GLY A 234 -25.95 -21.54 -13.54
CA GLY A 234 -26.10 -22.85 -14.18
C GLY A 234 -25.35 -23.03 -15.52
N GLU A 235 -24.75 -21.98 -16.09
CA GLU A 235 -24.02 -22.08 -17.36
C GLU A 235 -22.52 -22.33 -17.20
N ALA A 236 -22.00 -22.20 -15.96
CA ALA A 236 -20.60 -22.46 -15.68
C ALA A 236 -20.24 -23.94 -15.94
N PRO A 237 -19.07 -24.24 -16.56
CA PRO A 237 -18.62 -25.61 -16.77
C PRO A 237 -18.60 -26.38 -15.44
N PRO A 238 -19.09 -27.64 -15.41
CA PRO A 238 -19.18 -28.42 -14.17
C PRO A 238 -17.84 -28.61 -13.45
N ASP A 239 -16.72 -28.55 -14.18
CA ASP A 239 -15.38 -28.70 -13.66
C ASP A 239 -14.67 -27.37 -13.38
N LEU A 240 -15.29 -26.21 -13.64
CA LEU A 240 -14.71 -24.88 -13.40
C LEU A 240 -14.18 -24.75 -11.96
N GLY A 241 -14.92 -25.23 -10.97
CA GLY A 241 -14.52 -25.18 -9.56
C GLY A 241 -13.23 -25.94 -9.23
N ARG A 242 -12.77 -26.84 -10.11
CA ARG A 242 -11.53 -27.63 -9.95
C ARG A 242 -10.38 -27.12 -10.81
N ARG A 243 -10.63 -26.17 -11.71
CA ARG A 243 -9.63 -25.58 -12.60
C ARG A 243 -8.85 -24.47 -11.90
N SER A 244 -7.63 -24.25 -12.35
CA SER A 244 -6.90 -23.00 -12.16
C SER A 244 -7.00 -22.19 -13.43
N LEU A 245 -7.29 -20.89 -13.32
CA LEU A 245 -7.39 -19.97 -14.44
C LEU A 245 -6.11 -19.12 -14.48
N HIS A 246 -5.48 -19.02 -15.64
CA HIS A 246 -4.26 -18.23 -15.74
C HIS A 246 -4.60 -16.73 -15.70
N TYR A 247 -4.04 -16.01 -14.73
CA TYR A 247 -4.19 -14.55 -14.64
C TYR A 247 -2.87 -13.82 -14.74
N GLU A 248 -2.65 -13.15 -15.86
CA GLU A 248 -1.50 -12.29 -16.14
C GLU A 248 -1.87 -10.80 -16.02
N PHE A 249 -1.03 -10.03 -15.35
CA PHE A 249 -1.22 -8.60 -15.11
C PHE A 249 0.10 -7.82 -15.02
N ALA A 250 0.03 -6.51 -15.23
CA ALA A 250 1.18 -5.63 -15.07
C ALA A 250 1.33 -5.17 -13.61
N SER A 251 2.51 -5.36 -13.03
CA SER A 251 2.82 -4.95 -11.65
C SER A 251 4.24 -4.41 -11.55
N LYS A 252 4.37 -3.18 -11.04
CA LYS A 252 5.67 -2.48 -10.86
C LYS A 252 6.59 -2.53 -12.10
N GLY A 253 6.02 -2.36 -13.30
CA GLY A 253 6.78 -2.36 -14.56
C GLY A 253 7.21 -3.74 -15.06
N LYS A 254 6.74 -4.82 -14.45
CA LYS A 254 6.94 -6.21 -14.90
C LYS A 254 5.58 -6.87 -15.17
N VAL A 255 5.58 -7.84 -16.06
CA VAL A 255 4.46 -8.76 -16.23
C VAL A 255 4.58 -9.85 -15.17
N ARG A 256 3.46 -10.19 -14.54
CA ARG A 256 3.36 -11.23 -13.52
C ARG A 256 2.12 -12.06 -13.75
N SER A 257 2.15 -13.30 -13.29
CA SER A 257 0.99 -14.18 -13.36
C SER A 257 0.75 -14.91 -12.05
N ILE A 258 -0.50 -15.31 -11.85
CA ILE A 258 -0.91 -16.25 -10.81
C ILE A 258 -1.87 -17.28 -11.39
N GLU A 259 -2.02 -18.39 -10.69
CA GLU A 259 -3.08 -19.37 -10.91
C GLU A 259 -4.30 -18.96 -10.07
N PHE A 260 -5.31 -18.39 -10.72
CA PHE A 260 -6.53 -17.92 -10.08
C PHE A 260 -7.49 -19.10 -9.83
N PRO A 261 -7.99 -19.32 -8.60
CA PRO A 261 -8.85 -20.48 -8.33
C PRO A 261 -10.17 -20.41 -9.10
N GLY A 262 -10.48 -21.43 -9.90
CA GLY A 262 -11.73 -21.49 -10.67
C GLY A 262 -12.97 -21.54 -9.78
N LYS A 263 -12.89 -22.13 -8.58
CA LYS A 263 -13.96 -22.07 -7.56
C LYS A 263 -14.29 -20.64 -7.12
N LEU A 264 -13.28 -19.79 -6.99
CA LEU A 264 -13.45 -18.38 -6.68
C LEU A 264 -14.10 -17.64 -7.87
N TRP A 265 -13.69 -17.95 -9.11
CA TRP A 265 -14.32 -17.38 -10.30
C TRP A 265 -15.80 -17.80 -10.43
N GLN A 266 -16.11 -19.05 -10.13
CA GLN A 266 -17.47 -19.57 -10.10
C GLN A 266 -18.34 -18.81 -9.09
N ALA A 267 -17.83 -18.55 -7.89
CA ALA A 267 -18.53 -17.75 -6.88
C ALA A 267 -18.75 -16.29 -7.34
N ILE A 268 -17.76 -15.69 -8.01
CA ILE A 268 -17.90 -14.34 -8.60
C ILE A 268 -18.95 -14.34 -9.71
N CYS A 269 -19.00 -15.38 -10.54
CA CYS A 269 -20.02 -15.54 -11.58
C CYS A 269 -21.43 -15.60 -10.99
N ALA A 270 -21.64 -16.39 -9.95
CA ALA A 270 -22.94 -16.48 -9.29
C ALA A 270 -23.33 -15.17 -8.59
N ALA A 271 -22.47 -14.65 -7.72
CA ALA A 271 -22.84 -13.56 -6.81
C ALA A 271 -22.76 -12.15 -7.44
N TYR A 272 -21.83 -11.91 -8.38
CA TYR A 272 -21.48 -10.56 -8.80
C TYR A 272 -21.72 -10.27 -10.29
N ILE A 273 -21.55 -11.25 -11.18
CA ILE A 273 -21.71 -11.00 -12.63
C ILE A 273 -23.11 -10.48 -13.01
N PRO A 274 -24.23 -10.97 -12.45
CA PRO A 274 -25.55 -10.39 -12.70
C PRO A 274 -25.62 -8.90 -12.31
N LEU A 275 -25.17 -8.58 -11.10
CA LEU A 275 -25.14 -7.21 -10.57
C LEU A 275 -24.21 -6.30 -11.38
N ARG A 276 -23.06 -6.81 -11.81
CA ARG A 276 -22.11 -6.10 -12.67
C ARG A 276 -22.74 -5.72 -14.00
N ARG A 277 -23.59 -6.58 -14.59
CA ARG A 277 -24.29 -6.26 -15.84
C ARG A 277 -25.30 -5.15 -15.68
N GLN A 278 -26.08 -5.16 -14.60
CA GLN A 278 -26.97 -4.04 -14.26
C GLN A 278 -26.18 -2.73 -14.10
N ARG A 279 -25.06 -2.77 -13.37
CA ARG A 279 -24.17 -1.60 -13.17
C ARG A 279 -23.50 -1.13 -14.47
N ALA A 280 -23.31 -2.02 -15.43
CA ALA A 280 -22.78 -1.65 -16.75
C ALA A 280 -23.77 -0.81 -17.57
N GLU A 281 -25.06 -0.95 -17.32
CA GLU A 281 -26.09 -0.09 -17.91
C GLU A 281 -25.99 1.32 -17.37
N LEU A 282 -25.87 1.48 -16.04
CA LEU A 282 -25.62 2.78 -15.40
C LEU A 282 -24.33 3.45 -15.93
N TYR A 283 -23.28 2.66 -16.15
CA TYR A 283 -22.05 3.16 -16.79
C TYR A 283 -22.34 3.70 -18.20
N ARG A 284 -23.09 2.93 -18.99
CA ARG A 284 -23.43 3.27 -20.38
C ARG A 284 -24.32 4.50 -20.46
N ASP A 285 -25.33 4.61 -19.61
CA ASP A 285 -26.25 5.75 -19.59
C ASP A 285 -25.52 7.06 -19.27
N ARG A 286 -24.51 7.00 -18.39
CA ARG A 286 -23.68 8.14 -18.04
C ARG A 286 -22.65 8.51 -19.12
N THR A 287 -22.03 7.53 -19.75
CA THR A 287 -20.84 7.75 -20.62
C THR A 287 -21.12 7.63 -22.11
N GLY A 288 -22.29 7.13 -22.50
CA GLY A 288 -22.68 6.82 -23.87
C GLY A 288 -22.03 5.54 -24.45
N ILE A 289 -21.17 4.85 -23.68
CA ILE A 289 -20.46 3.64 -24.13
C ILE A 289 -20.48 2.55 -23.05
N SER A 290 -20.45 1.28 -23.47
CA SER A 290 -20.33 0.17 -22.53
C SER A 290 -18.97 0.15 -21.83
N PRO A 291 -18.88 -0.25 -20.54
CA PRO A 291 -17.60 -0.39 -19.88
C PRO A 291 -16.74 -1.44 -20.60
N PRO A 292 -15.42 -1.21 -20.72
CA PRO A 292 -14.53 -2.10 -21.45
C PRO A 292 -14.45 -3.48 -20.78
N ASN A 293 -14.25 -4.52 -21.58
CA ASN A 293 -14.11 -5.91 -21.10
C ASN A 293 -12.91 -6.11 -20.15
N SER A 294 -11.94 -5.20 -20.16
CA SER A 294 -10.82 -5.19 -19.21
C SER A 294 -11.20 -4.72 -17.80
N VAL A 295 -12.45 -4.29 -17.58
CA VAL A 295 -12.94 -3.81 -16.28
C VAL A 295 -14.04 -4.73 -15.76
N LEU A 296 -13.67 -5.55 -14.79
CA LEU A 296 -14.64 -6.37 -14.04
C LEU A 296 -15.42 -5.53 -13.03
N PHE A 297 -14.72 -4.80 -12.16
CA PHE A 297 -15.32 -4.19 -10.97
C PHE A 297 -15.95 -2.83 -11.27
N LEU A 298 -17.28 -2.79 -11.16
CA LEU A 298 -18.11 -1.59 -11.15
C LEU A 298 -18.77 -1.43 -9.77
N ASN A 299 -18.77 -0.22 -9.21
CA ASN A 299 -19.52 0.09 -7.99
C ASN A 299 -21.02 0.22 -8.29
N GLU A 300 -21.82 0.35 -7.24
CA GLU A 300 -23.28 0.47 -7.31
C GLU A 300 -23.75 1.58 -8.26
N ALA A 301 -23.07 2.73 -8.25
CA ALA A 301 -23.35 3.84 -9.16
C ALA A 301 -22.77 3.64 -10.59
N GLY A 302 -22.32 2.42 -10.92
CA GLY A 302 -21.80 2.06 -12.23
C GLY A 302 -20.45 2.69 -12.58
N TYR A 303 -19.66 3.17 -11.62
CA TYR A 303 -18.28 3.64 -11.87
C TYR A 303 -17.29 2.50 -11.77
N ALA A 304 -16.26 2.51 -12.61
CA ALA A 304 -15.13 1.59 -12.46
C ALA A 304 -14.46 1.81 -11.10
N VAL A 305 -14.31 0.72 -10.33
CA VAL A 305 -13.71 0.80 -9.00
C VAL A 305 -12.25 1.22 -9.13
N THR A 306 -11.87 2.26 -8.38
CA THR A 306 -10.50 2.77 -8.35
C THR A 306 -9.80 2.37 -7.04
N TYR A 307 -8.47 2.42 -7.03
CA TYR A 307 -7.70 2.13 -5.81
C TYR A 307 -8.05 3.09 -4.65
N GLN A 308 -8.38 4.35 -4.96
CA GLN A 308 -8.78 5.33 -3.95
C GLN A 308 -10.14 5.00 -3.35
N MET A 309 -11.11 4.57 -4.17
CA MET A 309 -12.41 4.09 -3.69
C MET A 309 -12.21 2.89 -2.77
N LEU A 310 -11.44 1.90 -3.20
CA LEU A 310 -11.13 0.72 -2.40
C LEU A 310 -10.52 1.07 -1.04
N TYR A 311 -9.51 1.95 -1.03
CA TYR A 311 -8.87 2.40 0.20
C TYR A 311 -9.88 3.06 1.17
N ARG A 312 -10.75 3.92 0.63
CA ARG A 312 -11.77 4.61 1.41
C ARG A 312 -12.78 3.64 2.01
N GLU A 313 -13.30 2.71 1.22
CA GLU A 313 -14.34 1.77 1.68
C GLU A 313 -13.80 0.83 2.77
N PHE A 314 -12.59 0.30 2.60
CA PHE A 314 -11.98 -0.55 3.62
C PHE A 314 -11.72 0.21 4.93
N ALA A 315 -11.30 1.47 4.84
CA ALA A 315 -11.03 2.30 6.02
C ALA A 315 -12.27 2.60 6.87
N LYS A 316 -13.49 2.50 6.30
CA LYS A 316 -14.73 2.72 7.04
C LYS A 316 -15.09 1.55 7.97
N ILE A 317 -14.67 0.32 7.63
CA ILE A 317 -15.12 -0.91 8.30
C ILE A 317 -15.01 -0.85 9.83
N PRO A 318 -13.89 -0.44 10.46
CA PRO A 318 -13.83 -0.35 11.92
C PRO A 318 -14.86 0.61 12.53
N SER A 319 -15.14 1.73 11.84
CA SER A 319 -16.13 2.72 12.29
C SER A 319 -17.57 2.25 12.09
N LEU A 320 -17.83 1.44 11.07
CA LEU A 320 -19.14 0.82 10.84
C LEU A 320 -19.38 -0.29 11.86
N ALA A 321 -18.37 -1.12 12.12
CA ALA A 321 -18.41 -2.14 13.15
C ALA A 321 -18.70 -1.56 14.53
N ALA A 322 -18.05 -0.45 14.91
CA ALA A 322 -18.27 0.20 16.20
C ALA A 322 -19.71 0.73 16.38
N LYS A 323 -20.45 0.95 15.29
CA LYS A 323 -21.85 1.40 15.30
C LYS A 323 -22.85 0.24 15.24
N ALA A 324 -22.44 -0.91 14.72
CA ALA A 324 -23.28 -2.09 14.62
C ALA A 324 -23.28 -2.84 15.96
N LEU A 325 -24.43 -2.87 16.65
CA LEU A 325 -24.56 -3.48 17.98
C LEU A 325 -24.12 -4.95 18.04
N ASP A 326 -24.23 -5.69 16.93
CA ASP A 326 -23.92 -7.13 16.86
C ASP A 326 -22.61 -7.45 16.13
N ALA A 327 -21.85 -6.43 15.68
CA ALA A 327 -20.61 -6.68 14.95
C ALA A 327 -19.53 -7.24 15.90
N LYS A 328 -19.12 -8.49 15.66
CA LYS A 328 -18.05 -9.18 16.43
C LYS A 328 -16.63 -8.74 16.04
N PHE A 329 -16.50 -7.61 15.34
CA PHE A 329 -15.23 -7.10 14.85
C PHE A 329 -14.42 -6.45 15.98
N LYS A 330 -13.21 -6.95 16.22
CA LYS A 330 -12.29 -6.49 17.27
C LYS A 330 -11.09 -5.72 16.72
N GLY A 331 -10.87 -5.78 15.41
CA GLY A 331 -9.78 -5.10 14.73
C GLY A 331 -9.84 -3.57 14.88
N ARG A 332 -8.68 -2.90 14.91
CA ARG A 332 -8.60 -1.43 14.87
C ARG A 332 -8.53 -0.88 13.44
N ARG A 333 -8.10 -1.73 12.50
CA ARG A 333 -7.90 -1.41 11.09
C ARG A 333 -8.38 -2.56 10.24
N PHE A 334 -8.88 -2.23 9.06
CA PHE A 334 -9.20 -3.19 8.03
C PHE A 334 -8.69 -2.62 6.71
N THR A 335 -7.68 -3.26 6.11
CA THR A 335 -7.10 -2.77 4.85
C THR A 335 -6.84 -3.92 3.90
N ALA A 336 -6.90 -3.63 2.61
CA ALA A 336 -6.60 -4.60 1.57
C ALA A 336 -5.14 -5.14 1.67
N CYS A 337 -4.22 -4.35 2.21
CA CYS A 337 -2.85 -4.80 2.48
C CYS A 337 -2.80 -5.84 3.60
N MET A 338 -3.57 -5.62 4.68
CA MET A 338 -3.65 -6.57 5.80
C MET A 338 -4.21 -7.92 5.34
N LEU A 339 -5.25 -7.95 4.50
CA LEU A 339 -5.79 -9.20 3.94
C LEU A 339 -4.73 -10.00 3.15
N ARG A 340 -3.92 -9.29 2.36
CA ARG A 340 -2.80 -9.89 1.63
C ARG A 340 -1.72 -10.42 2.57
N HIS A 341 -1.37 -9.68 3.62
CA HIS A 341 -0.42 -10.16 4.63
C HIS A 341 -0.97 -11.39 5.35
N SER A 342 -2.26 -11.41 5.67
CA SER A 342 -2.91 -12.58 6.25
C SER A 342 -2.83 -13.80 5.35
N CYS A 343 -3.17 -13.69 4.06
CA CYS A 343 -3.05 -14.79 3.11
C CYS A 343 -1.65 -15.44 3.16
N ALA A 344 -0.59 -14.63 3.10
CA ALA A 344 0.78 -15.09 3.21
C ALA A 344 1.10 -15.74 4.56
N THR A 345 0.62 -15.17 5.67
CA THR A 345 0.80 -15.76 7.00
C THR A 345 0.10 -17.12 7.11
N TYR A 346 -1.13 -17.28 6.60
CA TYR A 346 -1.84 -18.56 6.59
C TYR A 346 -1.10 -19.61 5.75
N PHE A 347 -0.62 -19.20 4.58
CA PHE A 347 0.17 -20.07 3.71
C PHE A 347 1.41 -20.62 4.43
N VAL A 348 2.18 -19.75 5.08
CA VAL A 348 3.37 -20.17 5.86
C VAL A 348 2.98 -21.01 7.07
N TYR A 349 1.90 -20.64 7.77
CA TYR A 349 1.41 -21.40 8.92
C TYR A 349 1.06 -22.86 8.55
N GLU A 350 0.26 -23.07 7.51
CA GLU A 350 -0.11 -24.41 7.08
C GLU A 350 1.10 -25.22 6.60
N ALA A 351 2.05 -24.58 5.90
CA ALA A 351 3.28 -25.24 5.49
C ALA A 351 4.16 -25.67 6.69
N LEU A 352 4.31 -24.81 7.71
CA LEU A 352 5.04 -25.14 8.93
C LEU A 352 4.34 -26.22 9.75
N LYS A 353 3.01 -26.18 9.81
CA LYS A 353 2.17 -27.18 10.49
C LYS A 353 2.31 -28.56 9.86
N GLN A 354 2.20 -28.66 8.53
CA GLN A 354 2.38 -29.91 7.79
C GLN A 354 3.78 -30.51 8.00
N LYS A 355 4.79 -29.65 8.15
CA LYS A 355 6.18 -30.07 8.42
C LYS A 355 6.48 -30.32 9.91
N GLY A 356 5.53 -30.10 10.81
CA GLY A 356 5.73 -30.24 12.26
C GLY A 356 6.73 -29.23 12.85
N ARG A 357 6.83 -28.03 12.24
CA ARG A 357 7.85 -27.01 12.54
C ARG A 357 7.31 -25.74 13.21
N LEU A 358 6.05 -25.77 13.67
CA LEU A 358 5.44 -24.63 14.38
C LEU A 358 6.18 -24.35 15.71
N GLY A 359 6.46 -23.07 15.99
CA GLY A 359 7.11 -22.64 17.23
C GLY A 359 8.62 -22.94 17.30
N GLN A 360 9.20 -23.51 16.25
CA GLN A 360 10.64 -23.77 16.17
C GLN A 360 11.40 -22.56 15.64
N HIS A 361 12.69 -22.46 15.95
CA HIS A 361 13.56 -21.43 15.37
C HIS A 361 13.52 -21.46 13.83
N PHE A 362 13.66 -20.28 13.23
CA PHE A 362 13.67 -20.13 11.79
C PHE A 362 14.80 -20.98 11.17
N VAL A 363 14.41 -21.92 10.30
CA VAL A 363 15.33 -22.64 9.41
C VAL A 363 14.84 -22.39 7.99
N TYR A 364 15.74 -21.85 7.16
CA TYR A 364 15.43 -21.49 5.79
C TYR A 364 14.98 -22.70 4.98
N ASP A 365 13.88 -22.56 4.26
CA ASP A 365 13.29 -23.58 3.41
C ASP A 365 13.13 -23.01 2.01
N ALA A 366 14.02 -23.41 1.10
CA ALA A 366 14.10 -22.83 -0.24
C ALA A 366 12.85 -23.08 -1.08
N ALA A 367 12.18 -24.23 -0.89
CA ALA A 367 10.96 -24.56 -1.61
C ALA A 367 9.80 -23.68 -1.13
N LEU A 368 9.64 -23.55 0.19
CA LEU A 368 8.62 -22.69 0.76
C LEU A 368 8.84 -21.20 0.43
N ASP A 369 10.10 -20.75 0.42
CA ASP A 369 10.47 -19.38 0.02
C ASP A 369 10.10 -19.12 -1.45
N GLU A 370 10.40 -20.04 -2.37
CA GLU A 370 10.06 -19.91 -3.78
C GLU A 370 8.53 -19.83 -3.99
N GLU A 371 7.76 -20.72 -3.35
CA GLU A 371 6.30 -20.70 -3.43
C GLU A 371 5.70 -19.41 -2.85
N LEU A 372 6.16 -18.98 -1.68
CA LEU A 372 5.72 -17.74 -1.05
C LEU A 372 6.09 -16.52 -1.91
N ARG A 373 7.30 -16.50 -2.50
CA ARG A 373 7.72 -15.44 -3.41
C ARG A 373 6.90 -15.42 -4.69
N LYS A 374 6.49 -16.57 -5.24
CA LYS A 374 5.55 -16.63 -6.37
C LYS A 374 4.18 -16.08 -5.99
N LEU A 375 3.61 -16.53 -4.87
CA LEU A 375 2.33 -16.04 -4.33
C LEU A 375 2.33 -14.52 -4.14
N MET A 376 3.41 -13.97 -3.57
CA MET A 376 3.53 -12.55 -3.25
C MET A 376 4.13 -11.72 -4.39
N GLY A 377 4.80 -12.34 -5.36
CA GLY A 377 5.66 -11.68 -6.32
C GLY A 377 6.75 -10.84 -5.65
N HIS A 378 7.46 -11.40 -4.67
CA HIS A 378 8.63 -10.75 -4.04
C HIS A 378 9.91 -11.19 -4.76
N ASN A 379 10.87 -10.28 -4.90
CA ASN A 379 12.15 -10.60 -5.57
C ASN A 379 13.27 -10.90 -4.56
N ASP A 380 13.10 -10.48 -3.30
CA ASP A 380 14.13 -10.59 -2.28
C ASP A 380 14.08 -11.96 -1.61
N ILE A 381 15.20 -12.68 -1.69
CA ILE A 381 15.37 -14.04 -1.20
C ILE A 381 15.61 -13.94 0.32
N LYS A 382 15.05 -14.87 1.10
CA LYS A 382 15.19 -14.97 2.57
C LYS A 382 14.38 -13.96 3.39
N THR A 383 14.42 -12.65 3.10
CA THR A 383 13.77 -11.62 3.96
C THR A 383 12.25 -11.80 4.04
N THR A 384 11.63 -12.25 2.95
CA THR A 384 10.18 -12.49 2.91
C THR A 384 9.81 -13.70 3.77
N LEU A 385 10.44 -14.86 3.56
CA LEU A 385 10.11 -16.06 4.33
C LEU A 385 10.43 -15.88 5.82
N GLU A 386 11.59 -15.32 6.14
CA GLU A 386 12.01 -15.07 7.51
C GLU A 386 10.99 -14.20 8.26
N TYR A 387 10.55 -13.10 7.64
CA TYR A 387 9.52 -12.23 8.20
C TYR A 387 8.22 -13.00 8.54
N TYR A 388 7.70 -13.79 7.62
CA TYR A 388 6.43 -14.50 7.84
C TYR A 388 6.56 -15.69 8.80
N VAL A 389 7.71 -16.38 8.85
CA VAL A 389 7.94 -17.44 9.84
C VAL A 389 8.01 -16.87 11.25
N HIS A 390 8.74 -15.77 11.46
CA HIS A 390 8.78 -15.09 12.76
C HIS A 390 7.38 -14.63 13.19
N LEU A 391 6.61 -14.10 12.24
CA LEU A 391 5.25 -13.67 12.48
C LEU A 391 4.35 -14.85 12.90
N VAL A 392 4.38 -15.97 12.16
CA VAL A 392 3.61 -17.18 12.49
C VAL A 392 3.99 -17.72 13.86
N ASN A 393 5.28 -17.90 14.13
CA ASN A 393 5.73 -18.47 15.40
C ASN A 393 5.33 -17.61 16.60
N ARG A 394 5.42 -16.28 16.48
CA ARG A 394 4.94 -15.37 17.51
C ARG A 394 3.46 -15.59 17.80
N PHE A 395 2.62 -15.70 16.78
CA PHE A 395 1.20 -15.97 16.98
C PHE A 395 0.90 -17.37 17.54
N VAL A 396 1.69 -18.39 17.22
CA VAL A 396 1.57 -19.74 17.83
C VAL A 396 1.80 -19.65 19.33
N HIS A 397 2.81 -18.88 19.76
CA HIS A 397 3.14 -18.74 21.19
C HIS A 397 2.09 -17.96 21.97
N ASP A 398 1.42 -17.00 21.34
CA ASP A 398 0.45 -16.12 22.01
C ASP A 398 -1.00 -16.66 22.01
N ASP A 399 -1.22 -17.91 21.54
CA ASP A 399 -2.55 -18.56 21.37
C ASP A 399 -3.56 -17.75 20.53
N LEU A 400 -3.08 -16.75 19.80
CA LEU A 400 -3.84 -15.89 18.88
C LEU A 400 -4.27 -16.64 17.60
N LEU A 401 -3.78 -17.88 17.42
CA LEU A 401 -4.11 -18.74 16.27
C LEU A 401 -5.31 -19.66 16.48
N VAL A 402 -6.03 -19.58 17.60
CA VAL A 402 -7.29 -20.34 17.77
C VAL A 402 -8.27 -20.03 16.61
N ASP A 403 -8.29 -18.79 16.13
CA ASP A 403 -9.05 -18.36 14.95
C ASP A 403 -8.37 -18.71 13.61
N LEU A 404 -7.04 -18.87 13.58
CA LEU A 404 -6.32 -19.23 12.36
C LEU A 404 -6.55 -20.68 11.92
N LYS A 405 -7.02 -21.56 12.82
CA LYS A 405 -7.37 -22.96 12.50
C LYS A 405 -8.59 -23.11 11.58
N ARG A 406 -9.40 -22.06 11.39
CA ARG A 406 -10.67 -22.11 10.64
C ARG A 406 -10.61 -21.61 9.20
N ALA A 407 -9.56 -20.88 8.83
CA ALA A 407 -9.48 -20.22 7.52
C ALA A 407 -9.09 -21.22 6.41
N GLN A 408 -10.09 -21.87 5.82
CA GLN A 408 -9.95 -22.60 4.56
C GLN A 408 -10.60 -21.81 3.41
N VAL A 409 -10.18 -22.04 2.17
CA VAL A 409 -10.78 -21.41 0.98
C VAL A 409 -12.31 -21.54 0.98
N ASP A 410 -12.82 -22.70 1.42
CA ASP A 410 -14.24 -22.98 1.51
C ASP A 410 -14.94 -22.11 2.55
N SER A 411 -14.35 -21.89 3.73
CA SER A 411 -14.91 -20.98 4.74
C SER A 411 -15.01 -19.53 4.26
N CYS A 412 -14.02 -19.05 3.50
CA CYS A 412 -14.02 -17.69 2.97
C CYS A 412 -15.07 -17.49 1.86
N LEU A 413 -15.34 -18.54 1.08
CA LEU A 413 -16.37 -18.54 0.05
C LEU A 413 -17.76 -18.68 0.66
N SER A 414 -17.95 -19.58 1.63
CA SER A 414 -19.21 -19.72 2.38
C SER A 414 -19.61 -18.42 3.05
N ALA A 415 -18.69 -17.75 3.76
CA ALA A 415 -18.97 -16.47 4.41
C ALA A 415 -19.37 -15.35 3.41
N LEU A 416 -18.86 -15.39 2.18
CA LEU A 416 -19.27 -14.45 1.13
C LEU A 416 -20.70 -14.76 0.64
N LEU A 417 -21.07 -16.03 0.52
CA LEU A 417 -22.36 -16.45 -0.04
C LEU A 417 -23.50 -16.36 1.00
N GLU A 418 -23.25 -16.73 2.26
CA GLU A 418 -24.26 -16.74 3.35
C GLU A 418 -24.81 -15.36 3.73
N HIS A 419 -24.18 -14.27 3.29
CA HIS A 419 -24.52 -12.91 3.68
C HIS A 419 -25.12 -12.06 2.55
N HIS A 420 -25.27 -12.63 1.35
CA HIS A 420 -25.71 -11.91 0.16
C HIS A 420 -26.81 -12.62 -0.65
N ASP A 421 -27.37 -13.71 -0.11
CA ASP A 421 -28.72 -14.21 -0.41
C ASP A 421 -29.75 -13.45 0.46
#